data_AF-A0AAV9SJI5-F1
#
_entry.id   AF-A0AAV9SJI5-F1
#
_cell.length_a   1.000
_cell.length_b   1.000
_cell.length_c   1.000
_cell.angle_alpha   90.00
_cell.angle_beta   90.00
_cell.angle_gamma   90.00
#
_symmetry.space_group_name_H-M   'P 1'
#
loop_
_entity.id
_entity.type
_entity.pdbx_description
1 polymer ?
#
loop_
_entity_poly.entity_id
_entity_poly.type
_entity_poly.pdbx_seq_one_letter_code
_entity_poly.pdbx_strand_id
1 'polypeptide(L)'
;MTKGPREPVFHLLLLLLYVRPACLSGQHRHPTRYFGHIAENSPTGTPVDGVLIPLEAGVCSGAELDGNLYGNYPSDFRIVYDSGHREQRGNLFLVSAKPLDREIIAMYELTLELPPMCQRRAAVVQVEVSDRNDNIPQFTSGNKTVEADELAPRGTVLARFDAKDGDADRNGRTTFYASPESSLLHVVPQTGQVRLVGSLLGVSQLTLRLYVKDCGDVALVGEPVFLWVNVRGSSRARRRPRALSEGLTYTVTVSDHNRVGDLVFTVPDQKFEQRWFEVMSEADSPVQIERDSGRLYLARSLLEPAEVVVKIQNLRVMHEQLK
;
A
#
# COMPACT_ATOMS: atom_id res chain seq x y z
N MET A 1 -9.95 -59.26 -56.23
CA MET A 1 -10.47 -58.79 -54.92
C MET A 1 -9.42 -59.07 -53.86
N THR A 2 -8.55 -58.09 -53.63
CA THR A 2 -7.37 -58.14 -52.76
C THR A 2 -7.78 -57.90 -51.31
N LYS A 3 -7.60 -58.91 -50.44
CA LYS A 3 -7.72 -58.75 -48.97
C LYS A 3 -6.45 -58.08 -48.44
N GLY A 4 -6.58 -56.83 -47.99
CA GLY A 4 -5.52 -56.12 -47.26
C GLY A 4 -5.26 -56.74 -45.87
N PRO A 5 -4.07 -56.54 -45.29
CA PRO A 5 -3.73 -57.10 -43.99
C PRO A 5 -4.44 -56.34 -42.85
N ARG A 6 -4.90 -57.08 -41.84
CA ARG A 6 -5.49 -56.52 -40.61
C ARG A 6 -4.37 -56.01 -39.70
N GLU A 7 -4.40 -54.72 -39.38
CA GLU A 7 -3.57 -54.14 -38.33
C GLU A 7 -4.00 -54.64 -36.94
N PRO A 8 -3.06 -54.88 -36.01
CA PRO A 8 -3.41 -55.21 -34.63
C PRO A 8 -3.75 -53.93 -33.85
N VAL A 9 -4.97 -53.86 -33.31
CA VAL A 9 -5.38 -52.82 -32.36
C VAL A 9 -4.77 -53.16 -30.98
N PHE A 10 -3.78 -52.38 -30.54
CA PHE A 10 -3.27 -52.45 -29.17
C PHE A 10 -4.25 -51.73 -28.23
N HIS A 11 -4.97 -52.48 -27.39
CA HIS A 11 -5.66 -51.92 -26.25
C HIS A 11 -4.64 -51.62 -25.14
N LEU A 12 -4.32 -50.35 -24.94
CA LEU A 12 -3.54 -49.87 -23.80
C LEU A 12 -4.42 -49.96 -22.54
N LEU A 13 -4.29 -51.04 -21.79
CA LEU A 13 -4.92 -51.19 -20.47
C LEU A 13 -4.17 -50.32 -19.47
N LEU A 14 -4.72 -49.15 -19.14
CA LEU A 14 -4.17 -48.26 -18.12
C LEU A 14 -4.42 -48.88 -16.73
N LEU A 15 -3.43 -49.58 -16.19
CA LEU A 15 -3.46 -50.12 -14.83
C LEU A 15 -3.23 -48.96 -13.85
N LEU A 16 -4.31 -48.38 -13.32
CA LEU A 16 -4.23 -47.42 -12.21
C LEU A 16 -3.83 -48.17 -10.93
N LEU A 17 -2.52 -48.24 -10.68
CA LEU A 17 -1.97 -48.63 -9.38
C LEU A 17 -2.34 -47.59 -8.34
N TYR A 18 -3.40 -47.85 -7.57
CA TYR A 18 -3.66 -47.14 -6.32
C TYR A 18 -2.57 -47.53 -5.30
N VAL A 19 -1.48 -46.77 -5.29
CA VAL A 19 -0.50 -46.83 -4.21
C VAL A 19 -1.16 -46.22 -2.98
N ARG A 20 -1.73 -47.06 -2.10
CA ARG A 20 -2.02 -46.61 -0.75
C ARG A 20 -0.68 -46.30 -0.08
N PRO A 21 -0.49 -45.12 0.54
CA PRO A 21 0.67 -44.89 1.37
C PRO A 21 0.60 -45.87 2.55
N ALA A 22 1.29 -47.01 2.42
CA ALA A 22 1.62 -47.85 3.55
C ALA A 22 2.74 -47.13 4.29
N CYS A 23 2.38 -46.39 5.35
CA CYS A 23 3.36 -45.83 6.26
C CYS A 23 4.06 -46.98 6.99
N LEU A 24 5.18 -47.44 6.44
CA LEU A 24 6.17 -48.23 7.17
C LEU A 24 6.96 -47.27 8.06
N SER A 25 6.37 -46.88 9.19
CA SER A 25 7.11 -46.29 10.30
C SER A 25 6.87 -47.10 11.57
N GLY A 26 7.71 -48.10 11.74
CA GLY A 26 7.92 -48.73 13.02
C GLY A 26 8.67 -47.78 13.95
N GLN A 27 7.97 -46.88 14.63
CA GLN A 27 8.37 -46.33 15.93
C GLN A 27 7.12 -46.02 16.77
N HIS A 28 6.61 -47.07 17.41
CA HIS A 28 5.54 -47.01 18.41
C HIS A 28 5.98 -46.33 19.73
N ARG A 29 6.71 -45.21 19.73
CA ARG A 29 7.14 -44.50 20.96
C ARG A 29 6.66 -43.06 21.11
N HIS A 30 6.11 -42.43 20.07
CA HIS A 30 5.68 -41.03 20.12
C HIS A 30 4.15 -40.89 20.26
N PRO A 31 3.66 -39.86 20.96
CA PRO A 31 2.23 -39.53 21.00
C PRO A 31 1.74 -39.14 19.60
N THR A 32 0.47 -39.45 19.31
CA THR A 32 -0.15 -39.09 18.02
C THR A 32 -0.36 -37.58 17.99
N ARG A 33 0.09 -36.91 16.91
CA ARG A 33 -0.04 -35.46 16.75
C ARG A 33 -1.18 -35.12 15.80
N TYR A 34 -2.01 -34.18 16.20
CA TYR A 34 -3.09 -33.59 15.42
C TYR A 34 -2.82 -32.10 15.26
N PHE A 35 -3.17 -31.58 14.09
CA PHE A 35 -3.05 -30.16 13.77
C PHE A 35 -4.44 -29.65 13.44
N GLY A 36 -4.82 -28.56 14.05
CA GLY A 36 -6.12 -27.94 13.85
C GLY A 36 -6.03 -26.44 13.70
N HIS A 37 -7.10 -25.86 13.18
CA HIS A 37 -7.25 -24.42 13.12
C HIS A 37 -8.67 -24.03 13.51
N ILE A 38 -8.80 -22.83 14.07
CA ILE A 38 -10.08 -22.23 14.43
C ILE A 38 -9.99 -20.73 14.23
N ALA A 39 -10.96 -20.12 13.56
CA ALA A 39 -10.97 -18.67 13.41
C ALA A 39 -11.21 -18.00 14.76
N GLU A 40 -10.48 -16.93 15.06
CA GLU A 40 -10.78 -16.10 16.23
C GLU A 40 -12.17 -15.46 16.12
N ASN A 41 -12.66 -14.96 17.26
CA ASN A 41 -14.00 -14.40 17.42
C ASN A 41 -15.14 -15.36 17.04
N SER A 42 -14.84 -16.63 16.76
CA SER A 42 -15.84 -17.66 16.55
C SER A 42 -16.69 -17.86 17.82
N PRO A 43 -18.00 -18.14 17.68
CA PRO A 43 -18.85 -18.41 18.82
C PRO A 43 -18.32 -19.53 19.71
N THR A 44 -18.68 -19.51 20.99
CA THR A 44 -18.41 -20.61 21.91
C THR A 44 -18.99 -21.91 21.37
N GLY A 45 -18.18 -22.97 21.40
CA GLY A 45 -18.57 -24.30 20.94
C GLY A 45 -18.28 -24.56 19.47
N THR A 46 -17.63 -23.63 18.77
CA THR A 46 -17.12 -23.86 17.42
C THR A 46 -16.08 -24.99 17.43
N PRO A 47 -16.21 -26.01 16.56
CA PRO A 47 -15.24 -27.08 16.45
C PRO A 47 -13.92 -26.58 15.86
N VAL A 48 -12.82 -27.20 16.29
CA VAL A 48 -11.50 -26.99 15.72
C VAL A 48 -11.37 -27.84 14.46
N ASP A 49 -11.24 -27.20 13.32
CA ASP A 49 -11.12 -27.86 12.03
C ASP A 49 -9.82 -28.65 11.94
N GLY A 50 -9.90 -29.90 11.49
CA GLY A 50 -8.74 -30.82 11.40
C GLY A 50 -8.48 -31.66 12.66
N VAL A 51 -9.17 -31.40 13.77
CA VAL A 51 -9.04 -32.20 15.00
C VAL A 51 -10.19 -33.20 15.12
N LEU A 52 -9.92 -34.42 14.67
CA LEU A 52 -10.78 -35.58 14.86
C LEU A 52 -9.95 -36.72 15.45
N ILE A 53 -10.20 -37.06 16.71
CA ILE A 53 -9.44 -38.09 17.42
C ILE A 53 -10.29 -39.36 17.52
N PRO A 54 -9.94 -40.43 16.78
CA PRO A 54 -10.68 -41.69 16.84
C PRO A 54 -10.38 -42.44 18.13
N LEU A 55 -11.41 -43.06 18.73
CA LEU A 55 -11.24 -43.94 19.89
C LEU A 55 -10.76 -45.35 19.47
N GLU A 56 -9.87 -45.94 20.27
CA GLU A 56 -9.24 -47.23 19.97
C GLU A 56 -10.09 -48.44 20.43
N ALA A 57 -10.85 -48.32 21.53
CA ALA A 57 -11.77 -49.36 22.00
C ALA A 57 -12.85 -48.80 22.95
N GLY A 58 -14.07 -49.38 22.92
CA GLY A 58 -15.09 -49.22 23.96
C GLY A 58 -15.86 -47.88 23.98
N VAL A 59 -17.06 -47.93 24.58
CA VAL A 59 -17.89 -46.75 24.84
C VAL A 59 -17.22 -45.94 25.94
N CYS A 60 -16.69 -44.78 25.60
CA CYS A 60 -16.23 -43.79 26.58
C CYS A 60 -17.40 -42.91 26.97
N SER A 61 -17.82 -42.94 28.24
CA SER A 61 -18.84 -42.04 28.76
C SER A 61 -18.28 -40.61 28.82
N GLY A 62 -18.99 -39.63 28.23
CA GLY A 62 -18.52 -38.25 28.12
C GLY A 62 -18.15 -37.54 29.44
N ALA A 63 -18.64 -38.02 30.59
CA ALA A 63 -18.34 -37.46 31.91
C ALA A 63 -16.87 -37.63 32.36
N GLU A 64 -16.08 -38.46 31.69
CA GLU A 64 -14.67 -38.75 32.03
C GLU A 64 -13.66 -37.95 31.17
N LEU A 65 -14.13 -37.08 30.27
CA LEU A 65 -13.30 -36.46 29.22
C LEU A 65 -12.87 -35.01 29.52
N ASP A 66 -13.64 -34.26 30.31
CA ASP A 66 -13.44 -32.81 30.50
C ASP A 66 -12.20 -32.45 31.35
N GLY A 67 -11.69 -33.38 32.16
CA GLY A 67 -10.53 -33.15 33.04
C GLY A 67 -9.17 -33.57 32.46
N ASN A 68 -9.17 -34.06 31.22
CA ASN A 68 -8.03 -34.80 30.64
C ASN A 68 -7.26 -34.01 29.58
N LEU A 69 -7.53 -32.70 29.48
CA LEU A 69 -6.86 -31.79 28.57
C LEU A 69 -5.83 -30.95 29.33
N TYR A 70 -4.58 -31.05 28.91
CA TYR A 70 -3.43 -30.35 29.47
C TYR A 70 -2.77 -29.47 28.41
N GLY A 71 -1.88 -28.57 28.81
CA GLY A 71 -1.16 -27.69 27.88
C GLY A 71 -1.25 -26.22 28.29
N ASN A 72 -1.05 -25.32 27.34
CA ASN A 72 -1.26 -23.89 27.57
C ASN A 72 -2.76 -23.55 27.46
N TYR A 73 -3.31 -22.94 28.52
CA TYR A 73 -4.71 -22.49 28.58
C TYR A 73 -5.75 -23.55 28.15
N PRO A 74 -5.67 -24.80 28.65
CA PRO A 74 -6.54 -25.89 28.19
C PRO A 74 -8.02 -25.62 28.48
N SER A 75 -8.34 -24.76 29.45
CA SER A 75 -9.70 -24.31 29.77
C SER A 75 -10.39 -23.54 28.64
N ASP A 76 -9.64 -23.08 27.64
CA ASP A 76 -10.18 -22.37 26.47
C ASP A 76 -10.84 -23.32 25.48
N PHE A 77 -10.68 -24.65 25.68
CA PHE A 77 -11.26 -25.69 24.87
C PHE A 77 -11.97 -26.74 25.73
N ARG A 78 -12.83 -27.51 25.08
CA ARG A 78 -13.49 -28.68 25.66
C ARG A 78 -13.56 -29.80 24.63
N ILE A 79 -13.63 -31.03 25.12
CA ILE A 79 -13.75 -32.22 24.29
C ILE A 79 -15.22 -32.57 24.14
N VAL A 80 -15.66 -32.82 22.90
CA VAL A 80 -17.02 -33.27 22.60
C VAL A 80 -16.94 -34.66 22.00
N TYR A 81 -17.68 -35.59 22.59
CA TYR A 81 -17.80 -36.96 22.11
C TYR A 81 -19.00 -37.09 21.16
N ASP A 82 -18.74 -37.58 19.94
CA ASP A 82 -19.79 -38.06 19.05
C ASP A 82 -19.80 -39.59 19.05
N SER A 83 -20.96 -40.14 19.44
CA SER A 83 -21.16 -41.57 19.56
C SER A 83 -21.35 -42.30 18.23
N GLY A 84 -21.52 -41.59 17.10
CA GLY A 84 -21.62 -42.17 15.76
C GLY A 84 -22.77 -43.18 15.62
N HIS A 85 -23.88 -42.79 14.99
CA HIS A 85 -25.11 -43.59 14.99
C HIS A 85 -25.10 -44.96 14.28
N ARG A 86 -23.96 -45.49 13.81
CA ARG A 86 -23.95 -46.74 13.03
C ARG A 86 -22.72 -47.66 13.11
N GLU A 87 -21.58 -47.21 13.64
CA GLU A 87 -20.38 -48.05 13.73
C GLU A 87 -19.76 -47.89 15.12
N GLN A 88 -19.30 -48.99 15.70
CA GLN A 88 -18.88 -49.13 17.11
C GLN A 88 -17.58 -48.37 17.49
N ARG A 89 -17.30 -47.22 16.87
CA ARG A 89 -16.16 -46.35 17.14
C ARG A 89 -16.63 -44.90 17.17
N GLY A 90 -16.67 -44.32 18.37
CA GLY A 90 -16.94 -42.90 18.54
C GLY A 90 -15.70 -42.05 18.25
N ASN A 91 -15.92 -40.77 17.99
CA ASN A 91 -14.86 -39.79 17.75
C ASN A 91 -14.91 -38.67 18.78
N LEU A 92 -13.76 -38.09 19.06
CA LEU A 92 -13.63 -36.89 19.86
C LEU A 92 -13.30 -35.69 18.99
N PHE A 93 -14.02 -34.61 19.25
CA PHE A 93 -13.81 -33.30 18.66
C PHE A 93 -13.32 -32.34 19.73
N LEU A 94 -12.43 -31.43 19.34
CA LEU A 94 -12.08 -30.29 20.17
C LEU A 94 -12.97 -29.13 19.75
N VAL A 95 -13.59 -28.44 20.71
CA VAL A 95 -14.38 -27.23 20.45
C VAL A 95 -13.96 -26.11 21.40
N SER A 96 -14.16 -24.86 20.99
CA SER A 96 -13.89 -23.71 21.85
C SER A 96 -14.83 -23.68 23.07
N ALA A 97 -14.29 -23.32 24.23
CA ALA A 97 -15.07 -23.07 25.45
C ALA A 97 -15.45 -21.57 25.60
N LYS A 98 -14.78 -20.70 24.84
CA LYS A 98 -15.03 -19.26 24.76
C LYS A 98 -14.59 -18.73 23.38
N PRO A 99 -14.98 -17.51 22.98
CA PRO A 99 -14.35 -16.84 21.85
C PRO A 99 -12.85 -16.70 22.08
N LEU A 100 -12.07 -17.08 21.07
CA LEU A 100 -10.61 -16.97 21.09
C LEU A 100 -10.20 -15.65 20.42
N ASP A 101 -9.04 -15.16 20.80
CA ASP A 101 -8.43 -13.91 20.35
C ASP A 101 -6.96 -14.23 20.04
N ARG A 102 -6.59 -14.05 18.77
CA ARG A 102 -5.27 -14.41 18.24
C ARG A 102 -4.19 -13.47 18.74
N GLU A 103 -4.51 -12.18 18.93
CA GLU A 103 -3.59 -11.17 19.47
C GLU A 103 -3.15 -11.51 20.90
N ILE A 104 -3.98 -12.27 21.63
CA ILE A 104 -3.63 -12.81 22.95
C ILE A 104 -2.88 -14.14 22.82
N ILE A 105 -3.45 -15.15 22.15
CA ILE A 105 -2.83 -16.47 21.95
C ILE A 105 -3.09 -16.97 20.52
N ALA A 106 -2.07 -16.92 19.68
CA ALA A 106 -2.15 -17.40 18.29
C ALA A 106 -2.01 -18.93 18.15
N MET A 107 -1.40 -19.62 19.12
CA MET A 107 -1.08 -21.04 19.02
C MET A 107 -1.25 -21.75 20.37
N TYR A 108 -1.98 -22.86 20.34
CA TYR A 108 -2.14 -23.76 21.47
C TYR A 108 -1.41 -25.09 21.21
N GLU A 109 -0.75 -25.61 22.24
CA GLU A 109 -0.20 -26.96 22.30
C GLU A 109 -0.86 -27.68 23.47
N LEU A 110 -1.80 -28.55 23.11
CA LEU A 110 -2.63 -29.29 24.04
C LEU A 110 -2.24 -30.77 24.03
N THR A 111 -2.44 -31.44 25.16
CA THR A 111 -2.27 -32.89 25.30
C THR A 111 -3.52 -33.47 25.91
N LEU A 112 -4.14 -34.41 25.20
CA LEU A 112 -5.30 -35.16 25.65
C LEU A 112 -4.83 -36.53 26.15
N GLU A 113 -5.04 -36.81 27.44
CA GLU A 113 -4.73 -38.09 28.05
C GLU A 113 -6.00 -38.81 28.48
N LEU A 114 -6.43 -39.81 27.69
CA LEU A 114 -7.63 -40.57 28.00
C LEU A 114 -7.32 -41.83 28.80
N PRO A 115 -8.33 -42.40 29.49
CA PRO A 115 -8.21 -43.73 30.06
C PRO A 115 -7.69 -44.75 29.03
N PRO A 116 -6.79 -45.68 29.39
CA PRO A 116 -6.20 -46.64 28.45
C PRO A 116 -7.21 -47.52 27.70
N MET A 117 -8.42 -47.66 28.26
CA MET A 117 -9.54 -48.35 27.62
C MET A 117 -10.09 -47.57 26.42
N CYS A 118 -10.08 -46.23 26.47
CA CYS A 118 -10.53 -45.32 25.42
C CYS A 118 -9.44 -45.08 24.37
N GLN A 119 -8.22 -44.80 24.86
CA GLN A 119 -7.06 -44.56 24.01
C GLN A 119 -5.79 -44.90 24.78
N ARG A 120 -4.92 -45.75 24.21
CA ARG A 120 -3.74 -46.24 24.92
C ARG A 120 -2.62 -45.20 25.04
N ARG A 121 -2.72 -44.09 24.31
CA ARG A 121 -1.67 -43.07 24.19
C ARG A 121 -2.27 -41.69 24.26
N ALA A 122 -1.50 -40.77 24.83
CA ALA A 122 -1.79 -39.35 24.74
C ALA A 122 -1.82 -38.88 23.27
N ALA A 123 -2.77 -38.00 22.98
CA ALA A 123 -2.85 -37.27 21.73
C ALA A 123 -2.38 -35.83 21.95
N VAL A 124 -1.39 -35.39 21.19
CA VAL A 124 -0.95 -33.99 21.19
C VAL A 124 -1.72 -33.26 20.10
N VAL A 125 -2.31 -32.12 20.42
CA VAL A 125 -3.10 -31.31 19.50
C VAL A 125 -2.49 -29.92 19.44
N GLN A 126 -2.03 -29.51 18.27
CA GLN A 126 -1.60 -28.15 18.02
C GLN A 126 -2.73 -27.40 17.32
N VAL A 127 -3.20 -26.30 17.92
CA VAL A 127 -4.30 -25.49 17.37
C VAL A 127 -3.78 -24.11 17.00
N GLU A 128 -3.89 -23.76 15.73
CA GLU A 128 -3.63 -22.43 15.20
C GLU A 128 -4.92 -21.59 15.23
N VAL A 129 -4.86 -20.43 15.86
CA VAL A 129 -5.97 -19.47 15.78
C VAL A 129 -5.80 -18.66 14.50
N SER A 130 -6.76 -18.81 13.59
CA SER A 130 -6.74 -18.09 12.32
C SER A 130 -7.22 -16.66 12.49
N ASP A 131 -6.42 -15.75 11.94
CA ASP A 131 -6.59 -14.31 12.01
C ASP A 131 -7.87 -13.80 11.34
N ARG A 132 -8.50 -12.80 11.97
CA ARG A 132 -9.62 -12.02 11.43
C ARG A 132 -9.25 -10.54 11.48
N ASN A 133 -9.73 -9.78 10.49
CA ASN A 133 -9.52 -8.33 10.46
C ASN A 133 -10.48 -7.63 11.43
N ASP A 134 -10.16 -7.61 12.71
CA ASP A 134 -10.99 -7.03 13.77
C ASP A 134 -10.30 -5.91 14.56
N ASN A 135 -8.99 -5.71 14.39
CA ASN A 135 -8.29 -4.55 14.91
C ASN A 135 -8.31 -3.41 13.89
N ILE A 136 -8.57 -2.20 14.38
CA ILE A 136 -8.54 -0.99 13.55
C ILE A 136 -7.12 -0.41 13.63
N PRO A 137 -6.49 -0.03 12.50
CA PRO A 137 -5.15 0.52 12.51
C PRO A 137 -5.11 1.88 13.22
N GLN A 138 -4.07 2.11 14.03
CA GLN A 138 -3.92 3.33 14.81
C GLN A 138 -2.58 4.00 14.58
N PHE A 139 -2.60 5.33 14.41
CA PHE A 139 -1.37 6.11 14.38
C PHE A 139 -0.63 6.02 15.71
N THR A 140 0.68 5.80 15.68
CA THR A 140 1.52 5.77 16.90
C THR A 140 1.88 7.17 17.41
N SER A 141 1.50 8.21 16.67
CA SER A 141 1.67 9.61 17.03
C SER A 141 0.44 10.39 16.59
N GLY A 142 0.01 11.34 17.41
CA GLY A 142 -1.11 12.20 17.07
C GLY A 142 -0.76 13.28 16.04
N ASN A 143 -1.52 14.36 16.08
CA ASN A 143 -1.36 15.49 15.17
C ASN A 143 0.04 16.11 15.27
N LYS A 144 0.57 16.62 14.15
CA LYS A 144 1.89 17.23 14.06
C LYS A 144 1.81 18.62 13.47
N THR A 145 2.67 19.51 13.95
CA THR A 145 2.91 20.82 13.34
C THR A 145 4.37 20.91 12.92
N VAL A 146 4.60 21.31 11.67
CA VAL A 146 5.94 21.46 11.10
C VAL A 146 6.08 22.82 10.45
N GLU A 147 7.31 23.26 10.26
CA GLU A 147 7.64 24.48 9.55
C GLU A 147 8.36 24.15 8.25
N ALA A 148 7.99 24.84 7.17
CA ALA A 148 8.63 24.70 5.86
C ALA A 148 9.02 26.07 5.32
N ASP A 149 10.14 26.16 4.62
CA ASP A 149 10.48 27.36 3.83
C ASP A 149 9.61 27.37 2.56
N GLU A 150 9.10 28.53 2.14
CA GLU A 150 8.31 28.64 0.90
C GLU A 150 9.09 28.23 -0.37
N LEU A 151 10.43 28.25 -0.29
CA LEU A 151 11.36 27.81 -1.34
C LEU A 151 11.81 26.35 -1.16
N ALA A 152 11.19 25.58 -0.26
CA ALA A 152 11.51 24.17 -0.08
C ALA A 152 11.36 23.42 -1.41
N PRO A 153 12.38 22.64 -1.84
CA PRO A 153 12.31 21.95 -3.11
C PRO A 153 11.26 20.85 -3.08
N ARG A 154 10.66 20.57 -4.25
CA ARG A 154 9.83 19.38 -4.44
C ARG A 154 10.62 18.13 -4.05
N GLY A 155 9.93 17.19 -3.42
CA GLY A 155 10.51 15.99 -2.84
C GLY A 155 10.95 16.15 -1.38
N THR A 156 10.94 17.35 -0.80
CA THR A 156 11.24 17.54 0.64
C THR A 156 10.29 16.72 1.50
N VAL A 157 10.83 15.95 2.46
CA VAL A 157 10.05 15.22 3.47
C VAL A 157 9.75 16.18 4.62
N LEU A 158 8.47 16.47 4.85
CA LEU A 158 8.02 17.40 5.89
C LEU A 158 7.74 16.71 7.22
N ALA A 159 7.20 15.49 7.16
CA ALA A 159 6.87 14.69 8.32
C ALA A 159 6.87 13.20 7.96
N ARG A 160 6.90 12.36 8.99
CA ARG A 160 6.62 10.93 8.88
C ARG A 160 5.59 10.54 9.93
N PHE A 161 4.61 9.75 9.54
CA PHE A 161 3.66 9.10 10.43
C PHE A 161 3.92 7.61 10.42
N ASP A 162 3.68 6.97 11.55
CA ASP A 162 3.74 5.53 11.68
C ASP A 162 2.42 5.08 12.33
N ALA A 163 2.03 3.84 12.06
CA ALA A 163 0.79 3.26 12.54
C ALA A 163 1.01 1.78 12.85
N LYS A 164 0.16 1.26 13.72
CA LYS A 164 0.16 -0.14 14.12
C LYS A 164 -1.24 -0.70 14.03
N ASP A 165 -1.28 -1.99 13.74
CA ASP A 165 -2.47 -2.81 13.71
C ASP A 165 -2.13 -4.11 14.45
N GLY A 166 -3.10 -4.66 15.17
CA GLY A 166 -2.94 -5.88 15.98
C GLY A 166 -2.91 -7.14 15.14
N ASP A 167 -3.60 -7.10 14.00
CA ASP A 167 -3.90 -8.28 13.18
C ASP A 167 -2.65 -8.84 12.48
N ALA A 168 -2.76 -10.06 11.95
CA ALA A 168 -1.68 -10.73 11.23
C ALA A 168 -1.53 -10.24 9.80
N ASP A 169 -0.31 -10.38 9.27
CA ASP A 169 -0.03 -10.38 7.83
C ASP A 169 -0.65 -9.23 7.03
N ARG A 170 -1.74 -9.51 6.30
CA ARG A 170 -2.41 -8.55 5.42
C ARG A 170 -3.47 -7.75 6.18
N ASN A 171 -4.11 -8.34 7.17
CA ASN A 171 -5.06 -7.68 8.07
C ASN A 171 -4.30 -6.69 8.97
N GLY A 172 -3.08 -7.00 9.40
CA GLY A 172 -2.25 -6.04 10.13
C GLY A 172 -1.48 -5.02 9.29
N ARG A 173 -1.58 -5.06 7.95
CA ARG A 173 -0.72 -4.26 7.07
C ARG A 173 -1.28 -2.88 6.83
N THR A 174 -0.64 -1.88 7.43
CA THR A 174 -1.08 -0.49 7.33
C THR A 174 -0.67 0.20 6.03
N THR A 175 -1.56 1.05 5.52
CA THR A 175 -1.33 1.96 4.39
C THR A 175 -1.88 3.35 4.69
N PHE A 176 -1.10 4.38 4.36
CA PHE A 176 -1.44 5.77 4.61
C PHE A 176 -2.04 6.44 3.37
N TYR A 177 -3.00 7.33 3.58
CA TYR A 177 -3.54 8.17 2.52
C TYR A 177 -4.04 9.51 3.06
N ALA A 178 -4.21 10.48 2.18
CA ALA A 178 -4.79 11.78 2.51
C ALA A 178 -6.17 11.91 1.87
N SER A 179 -7.12 12.49 2.62
CA SER A 179 -8.43 12.83 2.07
C SER A 179 -8.93 14.15 2.68
N PRO A 180 -9.21 15.19 1.85
CA PRO A 180 -9.04 15.20 0.41
C PRO A 180 -7.56 15.10 -0.01
N GLU A 181 -7.32 14.72 -1.27
CA GLU A 181 -5.98 14.78 -1.86
C GLU A 181 -5.48 16.23 -1.91
N SER A 182 -4.15 16.40 -1.79
CA SER A 182 -3.51 17.72 -1.86
C SER A 182 -2.66 17.82 -3.12
N SER A 183 -2.76 18.94 -3.85
CA SER A 183 -1.87 19.26 -4.97
C SER A 183 -0.47 19.66 -4.52
N LEU A 184 -0.29 19.95 -3.21
CA LEU A 184 0.97 20.39 -2.64
C LEU A 184 1.67 19.29 -1.86
N LEU A 185 0.92 18.39 -1.21
CA LEU A 185 1.48 17.32 -0.37
C LEU A 185 1.03 15.94 -0.82
N HIS A 186 1.93 14.98 -0.68
CA HIS A 186 1.64 13.58 -0.92
C HIS A 186 2.16 12.74 0.25
N VAL A 187 1.30 11.91 0.83
CA VAL A 187 1.74 10.89 1.79
C VAL A 187 2.09 9.62 1.04
N VAL A 188 3.29 9.09 1.28
CA VAL A 188 3.75 7.84 0.69
C VAL A 188 3.04 6.68 1.41
N PRO A 189 2.21 5.86 0.71
CA PRO A 189 1.31 4.93 1.38
C PRO A 189 1.98 3.88 2.26
N GLN A 190 3.18 3.42 1.92
CA GLN A 190 3.87 2.35 2.65
C GLN A 190 4.80 2.86 3.76
N THR A 191 5.20 4.12 3.71
CA THR A 191 6.23 4.66 4.64
C THR A 191 5.70 5.76 5.56
N GLY A 192 4.50 6.27 5.28
CA GLY A 192 3.90 7.38 6.02
C GLY A 192 4.67 8.70 5.89
N GLN A 193 5.65 8.78 4.99
CA GLN A 193 6.37 10.03 4.71
C GLN A 193 5.46 11.00 3.96
N VAL A 194 5.28 12.20 4.51
CA VAL A 194 4.59 13.30 3.83
C VAL A 194 5.62 14.14 3.08
N ARG A 195 5.49 14.18 1.75
CA ARG A 195 6.42 14.84 0.84
C ARG A 195 5.77 16.04 0.18
N LEU A 196 6.58 17.07 -0.06
CA LEU A 196 6.19 18.21 -0.88
C LEU A 196 6.22 17.82 -2.36
N VAL A 197 5.11 17.98 -3.07
CA VAL A 197 4.98 17.73 -4.52
C VAL A 197 4.65 19.02 -5.30
N GLY A 198 4.16 20.05 -4.63
CA GLY A 198 3.87 21.37 -5.19
C GLY A 198 4.87 22.46 -4.75
N SER A 199 4.64 23.69 -5.20
CA SER A 199 5.38 24.88 -4.74
C SER A 199 4.67 25.50 -3.54
N LEU A 200 5.43 25.89 -2.51
CA LEU A 200 4.89 26.60 -1.34
C LEU A 200 4.95 28.13 -1.47
N LEU A 201 5.40 28.65 -2.62
CA LEU A 201 5.53 30.08 -2.83
C LEU A 201 4.19 30.81 -2.65
N GLY A 202 4.14 31.79 -1.74
CA GLY A 202 2.92 32.54 -1.43
C GLY A 202 1.89 31.78 -0.58
N VAL A 203 2.19 30.55 -0.15
CA VAL A 203 1.40 29.80 0.83
C VAL A 203 1.86 30.22 2.23
N SER A 204 0.92 30.48 3.14
CA SER A 204 1.23 30.82 4.54
C SER A 204 1.05 29.63 5.48
N GLN A 205 0.00 28.84 5.25
CA GLN A 205 -0.31 27.65 6.05
C GLN A 205 -1.05 26.62 5.21
N LEU A 206 -0.88 25.36 5.57
CA LEU A 206 -1.44 24.20 4.89
C LEU A 206 -1.78 23.13 5.91
N THR A 207 -2.90 22.44 5.71
CA THR A 207 -3.32 21.32 6.55
C THR A 207 -3.52 20.09 5.69
N LEU A 208 -2.99 18.94 6.14
CA LEU A 208 -3.23 17.64 5.53
C LEU A 208 -3.95 16.75 6.54
N ARG A 209 -5.12 16.24 6.18
CA ARG A 209 -5.83 15.22 6.95
C ARG A 209 -5.40 13.84 6.46
N LEU A 210 -4.78 13.09 7.35
CA LEU A 210 -4.19 11.79 7.07
C LEU A 210 -5.03 10.69 7.70
N TYR A 211 -5.18 9.61 6.96
CA TYR A 211 -5.84 8.39 7.36
C TYR A 211 -4.86 7.24 7.25
N VAL A 212 -5.11 6.20 8.05
CA VAL A 212 -4.47 4.90 7.93
C VAL A 212 -5.56 3.86 7.76
N LYS A 213 -5.33 2.88 6.89
CA LYS A 213 -6.18 1.71 6.75
C LYS A 213 -5.35 0.46 6.65
N ASP A 214 -5.93 -0.67 7.00
CA ASP A 214 -5.31 -1.96 6.80
C ASP A 214 -5.47 -2.44 5.33
N CYS A 215 -4.97 -3.65 5.06
CA CYS A 215 -5.10 -4.28 3.75
C CYS A 215 -6.04 -5.50 3.76
N GLY A 216 -6.84 -5.70 4.80
CA GLY A 216 -7.82 -6.77 4.91
C GLY A 216 -8.83 -6.79 3.75
N ASP A 217 -9.58 -7.88 3.63
CA ASP A 217 -10.59 -8.00 2.57
C ASP A 217 -11.69 -6.94 2.69
N VAL A 218 -12.06 -6.60 3.92
CA VAL A 218 -12.79 -5.38 4.25
C VAL A 218 -11.84 -4.49 5.03
N ALA A 219 -11.31 -3.47 4.37
CA ALA A 219 -10.33 -2.59 5.00
C ALA A 219 -10.97 -1.75 6.12
N LEU A 220 -10.42 -1.83 7.32
CA LEU A 220 -10.77 -0.95 8.43
C LEU A 220 -9.92 0.31 8.36
N VAL A 221 -10.53 1.44 8.74
CA VAL A 221 -9.91 2.76 8.64
C VAL A 221 -9.81 3.34 10.04
N GLY A 222 -8.59 3.71 10.41
CA GLY A 222 -8.29 4.36 11.68
C GLY A 222 -8.77 5.80 11.76
N GLU A 223 -8.82 6.31 13.00
CA GLU A 223 -9.08 7.72 13.26
C GLU A 223 -8.02 8.61 12.58
N PRO A 224 -8.43 9.72 11.94
CA PRO A 224 -7.50 10.55 11.20
C PRO A 224 -6.64 11.42 12.12
N VAL A 225 -5.45 11.75 11.64
CA VAL A 225 -4.56 12.75 12.24
C VAL A 225 -4.34 13.92 11.29
N PHE A 226 -3.94 15.05 11.86
CA PHE A 226 -3.71 16.28 11.12
C PHE A 226 -2.23 16.64 11.11
N LEU A 227 -1.74 17.02 9.93
CA LEU A 227 -0.47 17.70 9.77
C LEU A 227 -0.73 19.17 9.45
N TRP A 228 -0.30 20.06 10.34
CA TRP A 228 -0.27 21.50 10.08
C TRP A 228 1.12 21.91 9.62
N VAL A 229 1.21 22.57 8.48
CA VAL A 229 2.46 23.09 7.91
C VAL A 229 2.40 24.61 7.95
N ASN A 230 3.26 25.20 8.78
CA ASN A 230 3.45 26.64 8.81
C ASN A 230 4.56 27.01 7.81
N VAL A 231 4.22 27.80 6.81
CA VAL A 231 5.17 28.16 5.76
C VAL A 231 5.80 29.50 6.11
N ARG A 232 7.12 29.49 6.24
CA ARG A 232 7.91 30.69 6.49
C ARG A 232 8.25 31.33 5.15
N GLY A 233 7.85 32.59 5.00
CA GLY A 233 8.29 33.43 3.89
C GLY A 233 9.80 33.57 3.91
N SER A 234 10.46 33.26 2.81
CA SER A 234 11.89 33.38 2.70
C SER A 234 12.25 34.83 2.43
N SER A 235 13.11 35.41 3.27
CA SER A 235 13.71 36.72 2.96
C SER A 235 14.51 36.68 1.65
N ARG A 236 14.86 35.49 1.14
CA ARG A 236 15.42 35.28 -0.21
C ARG A 236 14.40 35.36 -1.34
N ALA A 237 13.13 35.05 -1.09
CA ALA A 237 12.04 35.27 -2.06
C ALA A 237 11.58 36.74 -2.03
N ARG A 238 11.55 37.36 -0.83
CA ARG A 238 11.30 38.79 -0.64
C ARG A 238 12.46 39.69 -1.07
N ARG A 239 13.70 39.18 -1.01
CA ARG A 239 14.78 39.64 -1.86
C ARG A 239 14.43 39.17 -3.26
N ARG A 240 13.59 39.96 -3.96
CA ARG A 240 13.93 40.22 -5.36
C ARG A 240 15.44 40.40 -5.36
N PRO A 241 16.24 39.60 -6.10
CA PRO A 241 17.63 39.95 -6.25
C PRO A 241 17.62 41.44 -6.60
N ARG A 242 18.39 42.25 -5.86
CA ARG A 242 18.60 43.65 -6.26
C ARG A 242 19.34 43.73 -7.61
N ALA A 243 19.62 42.59 -8.23
CA ALA A 243 19.59 42.41 -9.66
C ALA A 243 18.25 41.77 -10.08
N LEU A 244 17.19 42.58 -10.25
CA LEU A 244 16.47 42.38 -11.50
C LEU A 244 17.57 42.53 -12.53
N SER A 245 17.94 41.43 -13.18
CA SER A 245 18.48 41.52 -14.53
C SER A 245 17.63 42.60 -15.19
N GLU A 246 18.24 43.70 -15.67
CA GLU A 246 17.56 44.75 -16.42
C GLU A 246 17.00 44.11 -17.70
N GLY A 247 15.98 43.27 -17.54
CA GLY A 247 15.20 42.71 -18.61
C GLY A 247 14.26 43.82 -18.99
N LEU A 248 14.67 44.59 -19.98
CA LEU A 248 13.81 45.60 -20.58
C LEU A 248 12.72 44.85 -21.35
N THR A 249 11.47 45.12 -21.00
CA THR A 249 10.30 44.60 -21.73
C THR A 249 9.79 45.68 -22.65
N TYR A 250 9.60 45.36 -23.92
CA TYR A 250 8.93 46.24 -24.88
C TYR A 250 7.56 45.65 -25.21
N THR A 251 6.51 46.46 -25.07
CA THR A 251 5.20 46.17 -25.64
C THR A 251 5.18 46.71 -27.06
N VAL A 252 5.00 45.80 -28.03
CA VAL A 252 4.93 46.12 -29.45
C VAL A 252 3.48 45.96 -29.90
N THR A 253 2.90 47.03 -30.41
CA THR A 253 1.60 46.97 -31.09
C THR A 253 1.80 46.52 -32.53
N VAL A 254 1.19 45.41 -32.90
CA VAL A 254 1.28 44.79 -34.22
C VAL A 254 -0.02 45.08 -34.96
N SER A 255 0.06 45.82 -36.07
CA SER A 255 -1.13 46.10 -36.89
C SER A 255 -1.58 44.86 -37.66
N ASP A 256 -2.89 44.75 -37.81
CA ASP A 256 -3.63 43.83 -38.69
C ASP A 256 -3.39 44.07 -40.19
N HIS A 257 -2.84 45.23 -40.58
CA HIS A 257 -2.50 45.54 -41.97
C HIS A 257 -1.14 44.96 -42.42
N ASN A 258 -0.36 44.42 -41.50
CA ASN A 258 0.94 43.82 -41.79
C ASN A 258 0.76 42.45 -42.47
N ARG A 259 1.64 42.14 -43.43
CA ARG A 259 1.70 40.84 -44.09
C ARG A 259 2.65 39.91 -43.36
N VAL A 260 2.39 38.61 -43.46
CA VAL A 260 3.31 37.58 -42.92
C VAL A 260 4.70 37.79 -43.52
N GLY A 261 5.71 37.90 -42.66
CA GLY A 261 7.09 38.20 -43.01
C GLY A 261 7.49 39.67 -42.86
N ASP A 262 6.55 40.60 -42.63
CA ASP A 262 6.88 42.01 -42.43
C ASP A 262 7.65 42.23 -41.12
N LEU A 263 8.65 43.11 -41.17
CA LEU A 263 9.37 43.57 -39.97
C LEU A 263 8.45 44.50 -39.17
N VAL A 264 8.08 44.07 -37.98
CA VAL A 264 7.17 44.78 -37.08
C VAL A 264 7.91 45.74 -36.16
N PHE A 265 9.02 45.27 -35.58
CA PHE A 265 9.77 46.03 -34.58
C PHE A 265 11.23 45.57 -34.56
N THR A 266 12.14 46.51 -34.36
CA THR A 266 13.54 46.21 -34.02
C THR A 266 13.80 46.75 -32.64
N VAL A 267 14.26 45.88 -31.75
CA VAL A 267 14.57 46.27 -30.38
C VAL A 267 15.67 47.35 -30.38
N PRO A 268 15.46 48.51 -29.72
CA PRO A 268 16.44 49.59 -29.69
C PRO A 268 17.78 49.17 -29.09
N ASP A 269 18.88 49.65 -29.67
CA ASP A 269 20.22 49.43 -29.14
C ASP A 269 20.44 50.24 -27.85
N GLN A 270 20.34 49.59 -26.69
CA GLN A 270 20.79 50.18 -25.44
C GLN A 270 21.65 49.19 -24.64
N LYS A 271 22.89 49.59 -24.34
CA LYS A 271 23.75 49.16 -23.22
C LYS A 271 23.99 47.65 -22.95
N PHE A 272 23.65 46.73 -23.86
CA PHE A 272 23.93 45.30 -23.67
C PHE A 272 25.10 44.83 -24.54
N GLU A 273 26.19 44.34 -23.92
CA GLU A 273 27.37 43.81 -24.65
C GLU A 273 27.10 42.45 -25.33
N GLN A 274 26.19 41.63 -24.79
CA GLN A 274 25.76 40.35 -25.35
C GLN A 274 24.28 40.10 -25.00
N ARG A 275 23.45 39.78 -26.01
CA ARG A 275 21.98 39.81 -25.90
C ARG A 275 21.33 38.52 -26.41
N TRP A 276 20.25 38.12 -25.77
CA TRP A 276 19.30 37.15 -26.33
C TRP A 276 17.87 37.65 -26.12
N PHE A 277 17.04 37.47 -27.14
CA PHE A 277 15.67 37.95 -27.16
C PHE A 277 14.66 36.81 -27.08
N GLU A 278 13.61 37.02 -26.30
CA GLU A 278 12.55 36.04 -26.07
C GLU A 278 11.19 36.72 -26.12
N VAL A 279 10.23 36.12 -26.81
CA VAL A 279 8.83 36.56 -26.77
C VAL A 279 8.16 35.85 -25.60
N MET A 280 7.51 36.60 -24.70
CA MET A 280 6.96 36.03 -23.47
C MET A 280 5.69 35.19 -23.67
N SER A 281 5.16 35.13 -24.89
CA SER A 281 3.96 34.36 -25.25
C SER A 281 4.35 33.25 -26.23
N GLU A 282 4.83 32.11 -25.71
CA GLU A 282 5.38 31.04 -26.57
C GLU A 282 4.32 30.20 -27.29
N ALA A 283 3.11 30.04 -26.74
CA ALA A 283 2.19 29.05 -27.29
C ALA A 283 1.47 29.52 -28.57
N ASP A 284 1.32 30.83 -28.79
CA ASP A 284 0.51 31.37 -29.89
C ASP A 284 0.86 32.82 -30.30
N SER A 285 2.12 33.25 -30.15
CA SER A 285 2.52 34.60 -30.54
C SER A 285 2.33 34.83 -32.05
N PRO A 286 1.71 35.96 -32.46
CA PRO A 286 1.57 36.29 -33.88
C PRO A 286 2.89 36.72 -34.54
N VAL A 287 3.96 36.88 -33.75
CA VAL A 287 5.28 37.31 -34.21
C VAL A 287 6.36 36.31 -33.83
N GLN A 288 7.40 36.25 -34.66
CA GLN A 288 8.64 35.52 -34.45
C GLN A 288 9.78 36.51 -34.23
N ILE A 289 10.73 36.15 -33.37
CA ILE A 289 11.91 36.98 -33.09
C ILE A 289 13.20 36.31 -33.56
N GLU A 290 14.04 37.07 -34.26
CA GLU A 290 15.41 36.67 -34.55
C GLU A 290 16.27 36.94 -33.32
N ARG A 291 16.75 35.85 -32.69
CA ARG A 291 17.37 35.87 -31.35
C ARG A 291 18.70 36.63 -31.27
N ASP A 292 19.35 36.87 -32.40
CA ASP A 292 20.65 37.55 -32.46
C ASP A 292 20.51 39.04 -32.79
N SER A 293 19.52 39.40 -33.61
CA SER A 293 19.31 40.76 -34.10
C SER A 293 18.25 41.54 -33.31
N GLY A 294 17.30 40.85 -32.66
CA GLY A 294 16.16 41.49 -31.98
C GLY A 294 15.09 42.00 -32.93
N ARG A 295 15.08 41.48 -34.18
CA ARG A 295 14.06 41.79 -35.18
C ARG A 295 12.84 40.91 -34.98
N LEU A 296 11.67 41.54 -34.91
CA LEU A 296 10.38 40.87 -34.82
C LEU A 296 9.68 40.89 -36.18
N TYR A 297 9.29 39.71 -36.63
CA TYR A 297 8.59 39.50 -37.88
C TYR A 297 7.20 38.96 -37.62
N LEU A 298 6.22 39.39 -38.42
CA LEU A 298 4.88 38.82 -38.34
C LEU A 298 4.91 37.36 -38.84
N ALA A 299 4.54 36.41 -37.97
CA ALA A 299 4.54 34.99 -38.29
C ALA A 299 3.19 34.51 -38.87
N ARG A 300 2.09 35.24 -38.60
CA ARG A 300 0.75 34.94 -39.11
C ARG A 300 -0.09 36.21 -39.27
N SER A 301 -1.00 36.22 -40.24
CA SER A 301 -1.91 37.34 -40.44
C SER A 301 -2.80 37.55 -39.23
N LEU A 302 -3.05 38.81 -38.90
CA LEU A 302 -3.90 39.23 -37.80
C LEU A 302 -5.23 39.73 -38.34
N LEU A 303 -6.34 39.39 -37.66
CA LEU A 303 -7.68 39.92 -37.95
C LEU A 303 -7.93 41.25 -37.23
N GLU A 304 -7.23 41.46 -36.11
CA GLU A 304 -7.28 42.64 -35.25
C GLU A 304 -5.87 42.93 -34.71
N PRO A 305 -5.53 44.19 -34.38
CA PRO A 305 -4.23 44.53 -33.84
C PRO A 305 -3.92 43.79 -32.53
N ALA A 306 -2.68 43.34 -32.36
CA ALA A 306 -2.25 42.54 -31.22
C ALA A 306 -1.11 43.22 -30.46
N GLU A 307 -1.10 43.09 -29.13
CA GLU A 307 0.02 43.50 -28.29
C GLU A 307 0.93 42.32 -27.98
N VAL A 308 2.21 42.47 -28.29
CA VAL A 308 3.23 41.45 -28.00
C VAL A 308 4.26 42.00 -27.04
N VAL A 309 4.54 41.25 -25.97
CA VAL A 309 5.57 41.58 -25.00
C VAL A 309 6.85 40.83 -25.33
N VAL A 310 7.90 41.59 -25.60
CA VAL A 310 9.24 41.10 -25.91
C VAL A 310 10.15 41.35 -24.73
N LYS A 311 10.85 40.30 -24.28
CA LYS A 311 11.79 40.35 -23.16
C LYS A 311 13.22 40.25 -23.69
N ILE A 312 14.08 41.14 -23.21
CA ILE A 312 15.52 41.12 -23.49
C ILE A 312 16.23 40.54 -22.27
N GLN A 313 17.23 39.70 -22.50
CA GLN A 313 18.05 39.14 -21.43
C GLN A 313 19.55 39.21 -21.79
N ASN A 314 20.40 39.38 -20.77
CA ASN A 314 21.86 39.49 -20.93
C ASN A 314 22.52 38.11 -20.78
N LEU A 315 23.44 37.75 -21.68
CA LEU A 315 24.06 36.42 -21.74
C LEU A 315 25.05 36.11 -20.60
N ARG A 316 25.53 37.11 -19.84
CA ARG A 316 26.51 36.91 -18.75
C ARG A 316 26.03 36.00 -17.60
N VAL A 317 24.74 35.68 -17.53
CA VAL A 317 24.16 34.87 -16.43
C VAL A 317 24.22 33.35 -16.70
N MET A 318 24.62 32.89 -17.90
CA MET A 318 24.62 31.46 -18.22
C MET A 318 25.90 30.70 -17.82
N HIS A 319 26.97 31.35 -17.37
CA HIS A 319 28.29 30.71 -17.17
C HIS A 319 28.73 30.45 -15.71
N GLU A 320 27.87 30.66 -14.72
CA GLU A 320 28.21 30.41 -13.29
C GLU A 320 27.52 29.18 -12.67
N GLN A 321 27.10 28.20 -13.48
CA GLN A 321 26.52 26.93 -12.98
C GLN A 321 27.51 25.74 -12.98
N LEU A 322 28.80 25.94 -13.21
CA LEU A 322 29.82 24.89 -13.14
C LEU A 322 31.03 25.36 -12.33
N LYS A 323 30.92 25.31 -11.01
CA LYS A 323 32.03 25.04 -10.07
C LYS A 323 31.49 24.62 -8.71
#